data_AF-A0A352QRU4-F1
#
_entry.id   AF-A0A352QRU4-F1
#
_cell.length_a   1.000
_cell.length_b   1.000
_cell.length_c   1.000
_cell.angle_alpha   90.00
_cell.angle_beta   90.00
_cell.angle_gamma   90.00
#
_symmetry.space_group_name_H-M   'P 1'
#
loop_
_entity.id
_entity.type
_entity.pdbx_description
1 polymer ?
#
loop_
_entity_poly.entity_id
_entity_poly.type
_entity_poly.pdbx_seq_one_letter_code
_entity_poly.pdbx_strand_id
1 'polypeptide(L)'
;METGAGSLLIFLFLGLAGSAGPAHFGFRVLAFRHQLDKGIAFAPGTEDGGWGYSWWLMRWKHRAARDPSLNFFGGITAGSGWLTLVGTAGLLVLIGLQ
;
A
#
# COMPACT_ATOMS: atom_id res chain seq x y z
N MET A 1 20.93 26.94 -6.95
CA MET A 1 20.40 25.55 -6.97
C MET A 1 20.00 25.27 -8.39
N GLU A 2 20.83 24.56 -9.16
CA GLU A 2 20.42 24.13 -10.50
C GLU A 2 19.23 23.17 -10.36
N THR A 3 18.07 23.55 -10.87
CA THR A 3 16.88 22.70 -10.96
C THR A 3 17.11 21.67 -12.07
N GLY A 4 18.06 20.75 -11.87
CA GLY A 4 18.32 19.64 -12.79
C GLY A 4 17.25 18.56 -12.71
N ALA A 5 17.35 17.54 -13.56
CA ALA A 5 16.45 16.39 -13.63
C ALA A 5 16.19 15.70 -12.27
N GLY A 6 17.12 15.80 -11.31
CA GLY A 6 16.94 15.29 -9.95
C GLY A 6 15.77 15.91 -9.20
N SER A 7 15.51 17.22 -9.37
CA SER A 7 14.36 17.89 -8.74
C SER A 7 13.02 17.38 -9.28
N LEU A 8 12.92 17.17 -10.60
CA LEU A 8 11.74 16.58 -11.25
C LEU A 8 11.47 15.16 -10.75
N LEU A 9 12.51 14.34 -10.62
CA LEU A 9 12.38 12.97 -10.11
C LEU A 9 11.94 12.96 -8.64
N ILE A 10 12.47 13.85 -7.80
CA ILE A 10 12.02 14.00 -6.41
C ILE A 10 10.52 14.29 -6.35
N PHE A 11 10.04 15.26 -7.14
CA PHE A 11 8.60 15.57 -7.18
C PHE A 11 7.76 14.43 -7.73
N LEU A 12 8.26 13.67 -8.72
CA LEU A 12 7.60 12.47 -9.23
C LEU A 12 7.42 11.42 -8.14
N PHE A 13 8.50 11.05 -7.43
CA PHE A 13 8.45 10.04 -6.37
C PHE A 13 7.65 10.50 -5.15
N LEU A 14 7.73 11.79 -4.81
CA LEU A 14 6.89 12.40 -3.78
C LEU A 14 5.40 12.33 -4.16
N GLY A 15 5.05 12.67 -5.40
CA GLY A 15 3.68 12.56 -5.90
C GLY A 15 3.17 11.12 -5.92
N LEU A 16 4.02 10.17 -6.31
CA LEU A 16 3.70 8.74 -6.29
C LEU A 16 3.42 8.26 -4.86
N ALA A 17 4.32 8.55 -3.92
CA ALA A 17 4.14 8.17 -2.51
C ALA A 17 2.91 8.84 -1.89
N GLY A 18 2.73 10.15 -2.13
CA GLY A 18 1.67 10.97 -1.58
C GLY A 18 0.27 10.63 -2.10
N SER A 19 0.16 10.07 -3.31
CA SER A 19 -1.13 9.60 -3.86
C SER A 19 -1.41 8.14 -3.55
N ALA A 20 -0.42 7.26 -3.67
CA ALA A 20 -0.59 5.85 -3.41
C ALA A 20 -0.74 5.54 -1.91
N GLY A 21 -0.06 6.28 -1.04
CA GLY A 21 -0.12 6.07 0.42
C GLY A 21 -1.54 6.15 0.98
N PRO A 22 -2.28 7.26 0.75
CA PRO A 22 -3.67 7.38 1.17
C PRO A 22 -4.57 6.28 0.59
N ALA A 23 -4.36 5.89 -0.68
CA ALA A 23 -5.10 4.78 -1.28
C ALA A 23 -4.83 3.45 -0.54
N HIS A 24 -3.57 3.16 -0.19
CA HIS A 24 -3.23 1.97 0.58
C HIS A 24 -3.96 1.94 1.92
N PHE A 25 -3.86 3.01 2.72
CA PHE A 25 -4.47 3.04 4.05
C PHE A 25 -6.00 3.02 4.00
N GLY A 26 -6.62 3.76 3.07
CA GLY A 26 -8.07 3.77 2.92
C GLY A 26 -8.63 2.40 2.55
N PHE A 27 -8.08 1.77 1.51
CA PHE A 27 -8.56 0.46 1.08
C PHE A 27 -8.21 -0.68 2.06
N ARG A 28 -7.12 -0.54 2.84
CA ARG A 28 -6.81 -1.49 3.93
C ARG A 28 -7.93 -1.54 4.96
N VAL A 29 -8.42 -0.38 5.39
CA VAL A 29 -9.49 -0.31 6.38
C VAL A 29 -10.77 -0.92 5.83
N LEU A 30 -11.09 -0.68 4.55
CA LEU A 30 -12.24 -1.30 3.88
C LEU A 30 -12.10 -2.83 3.79
N ALA A 31 -10.91 -3.33 3.43
CA ALA A 31 -10.65 -4.77 3.37
C ALA A 31 -10.80 -5.43 4.75
N PHE A 32 -10.24 -4.80 5.79
CA PHE A 32 -10.30 -5.28 7.17
C PHE A 32 -11.75 -5.33 7.66
N ARG A 33 -12.50 -4.23 7.47
CA ARG A 33 -13.90 -4.16 7.86
C ARG A 33 -14.75 -5.20 7.11
N HIS A 34 -14.51 -5.39 5.82
CA HIS A 34 -15.22 -6.38 5.02
C HIS A 34 -14.95 -7.81 5.51
N GLN A 35 -13.72 -8.16 5.89
CA GLN A 35 -13.43 -9.46 6.48
C GLN A 35 -14.16 -9.68 7.81
N LEU A 36 -14.20 -8.67 8.68
CA LEU A 36 -14.97 -8.73 9.92
C LEU A 36 -16.46 -8.94 9.64
N ASP A 37 -17.03 -8.14 8.73
CA ASP A 37 -18.46 -8.20 8.40
C ASP A 37 -18.88 -9.53 7.76
N LYS A 38 -17.98 -10.16 7.01
CA LYS A 38 -18.22 -11.46 6.35
C LYS A 38 -17.79 -12.66 7.20
N GLY A 39 -17.18 -12.45 8.36
CA GLY A 39 -16.61 -13.53 9.17
C GLY A 39 -15.52 -14.32 8.44
N ILE A 40 -14.78 -13.68 7.55
CA ILE A 40 -13.68 -14.33 6.82
C ILE A 40 -12.49 -14.45 7.78
N ALA A 41 -11.99 -15.69 7.94
CA ALA A 41 -10.86 -15.96 8.82
C ALA A 41 -9.64 -15.10 8.49
N PHE A 42 -9.06 -14.49 9.52
CA PHE A 42 -7.80 -13.77 9.44
C PHE A 42 -6.62 -14.75 9.45
N ALA A 43 -5.52 -14.33 8.83
CA ALA A 43 -4.25 -15.04 8.99
C ALA A 43 -3.64 -14.68 10.35
N PRO A 44 -2.84 -15.58 10.97
CA PRO A 44 -2.18 -15.29 12.24
C PRO A 44 -1.36 -13.99 12.19
N GLY A 45 -1.56 -13.11 13.17
CA GLY A 45 -0.86 -11.83 13.26
C GLY A 45 -1.41 -10.74 12.33
N THR A 46 -2.66 -10.89 11.87
CA THR A 46 -3.33 -9.93 10.99
C THR A 46 -4.70 -9.47 11.51
N GLU A 47 -5.08 -9.95 12.69
CA GLU A 47 -6.38 -9.75 13.33
C GLU A 47 -6.60 -8.31 13.81
N ASP A 48 -5.52 -7.54 13.97
CA ASP A 48 -5.55 -6.13 14.39
C ASP A 48 -5.77 -5.14 13.21
N GLY A 49 -5.72 -5.62 11.97
CA GLY A 49 -5.80 -4.77 10.77
C GLY A 49 -4.59 -3.85 10.59
N GLY A 50 -3.52 -4.07 11.35
CA GLY A 50 -2.33 -3.23 11.42
C GLY A 50 -1.32 -3.49 10.30
N TRP A 51 -0.03 -3.33 10.61
CA TRP A 51 1.05 -3.51 9.64
C TRP A 51 1.19 -4.95 9.15
N GLY A 52 0.93 -5.93 10.01
CA GLY A 52 0.90 -7.35 9.63
C GLY A 52 -0.16 -7.64 8.56
N TYR A 53 -1.36 -7.06 8.74
CA TYR A 53 -2.45 -7.12 7.77
C TYR A 53 -2.12 -6.38 6.48
N SER A 54 -1.57 -5.15 6.55
CA SER A 54 -1.05 -4.41 5.39
C SER A 54 -0.11 -5.28 4.56
N TRP A 55 0.90 -5.88 5.20
CA TRP A 55 1.90 -6.71 4.53
C TRP A 55 1.29 -7.99 3.94
N TRP A 56 0.34 -8.60 4.64
CA TRP A 56 -0.39 -9.76 4.13
C TRP A 56 -1.20 -9.44 2.87
N LEU A 57 -1.93 -8.31 2.87
CA LEU A 57 -2.63 -7.79 1.68
C LEU A 57 -1.66 -7.49 0.54
N MET A 58 -0.54 -6.82 0.83
CA MET A 58 0.50 -6.51 -0.15
C MET A 58 1.16 -7.74 -0.77
N ARG A 59 1.12 -8.90 -0.11
CA ARG A 59 1.55 -10.19 -0.68
C ARG A 59 0.43 -10.94 -1.42
N TRP A 60 -0.71 -10.28 -1.68
CA TRP A 60 -1.89 -10.82 -2.34
C TRP A 60 -2.47 -12.09 -1.72
N LYS A 61 -2.25 -12.30 -0.41
CA LYS A 61 -2.66 -13.52 0.28
C LYS A 61 -4.18 -13.60 0.51
N HIS A 62 -4.87 -12.47 0.48
CA HIS A 62 -6.33 -12.37 0.54
C HIS A 62 -7.06 -13.10 -0.57
N ARG A 63 -6.40 -13.34 -1.71
CA ARG A 63 -6.96 -14.14 -2.82
C ARG A 63 -7.35 -15.55 -2.41
N ALA A 64 -6.72 -16.11 -1.37
CA ALA A 64 -7.06 -17.42 -0.84
C ALA A 64 -8.50 -17.48 -0.29
N ALA A 65 -9.06 -16.37 0.16
CA ALA A 65 -10.43 -16.30 0.66
C ALA A 65 -11.49 -16.38 -0.46
N ARG A 66 -11.09 -16.26 -1.74
CA ARG A 66 -11.97 -16.34 -2.93
C ARG A 66 -13.19 -15.39 -2.88
N ASP A 67 -13.11 -14.31 -2.12
CA ASP A 67 -14.17 -13.29 -2.03
C ASP A 67 -13.90 -12.13 -3.01
N PRO A 68 -14.82 -11.82 -3.94
CA PRO A 68 -14.60 -10.79 -4.96
C PRO A 68 -14.38 -9.37 -4.39
N SER A 69 -15.13 -8.98 -3.37
CA SER A 69 -15.03 -7.66 -2.76
C SER A 69 -13.72 -7.52 -1.98
N LEU A 70 -13.33 -8.55 -1.24
CA LEU A 70 -12.03 -8.58 -0.58
C LEU A 70 -10.89 -8.52 -1.60
N ASN A 71 -11.01 -9.25 -2.72
CA ASN A 71 -10.03 -9.20 -3.81
C ASN A 71 -9.88 -7.80 -4.40
N PHE A 72 -10.99 -7.07 -4.54
CA PHE A 72 -10.98 -5.68 -4.99
C PHE A 72 -10.28 -4.77 -3.97
N PHE A 73 -10.75 -4.73 -2.72
CA PHE A 73 -10.18 -3.85 -1.69
C PHE A 73 -8.72 -4.18 -1.40
N GLY A 74 -8.42 -5.46 -1.17
CA GLY A 74 -7.07 -5.94 -0.92
C GLY A 74 -6.17 -5.81 -2.15
N GLY A 75 -6.73 -5.90 -3.37
CA GLY A 75 -5.99 -5.72 -4.61
C GLY A 75 -5.51 -4.27 -4.78
N ILE A 76 -6.39 -3.30 -4.55
CA ILE A 76 -6.03 -1.88 -4.56
C ILE A 76 -5.05 -1.58 -3.43
N THR A 77 -5.30 -2.09 -2.22
CA THR A 77 -4.39 -1.95 -1.07
C THR A 77 -3.00 -2.47 -1.41
N ALA A 78 -2.90 -3.65 -2.03
CA ALA A 78 -1.62 -4.25 -2.40
C ALA A 78 -0.88 -3.40 -3.44
N GLY A 79 -1.54 -3.07 -4.55
CA GLY A 79 -0.93 -2.30 -5.63
C GLY A 79 -0.47 -0.92 -5.16
N SER A 80 -1.35 -0.18 -4.49
CA SER A 80 -1.01 1.13 -3.92
C SER A 80 0.10 1.04 -2.87
N GLY A 81 0.10 0.02 -2.00
CA GLY A 81 1.16 -0.17 -1.01
C GLY A 81 2.54 -0.34 -1.64
N TRP A 82 2.65 -1.11 -2.73
CA TRP A 82 3.91 -1.24 -3.46
C TRP A 82 4.33 0.07 -4.15
N LEU A 83 3.38 0.79 -4.74
CA LEU A 83 3.67 2.10 -5.33
C LEU A 83 4.13 3.11 -4.27
N THR A 84 3.54 3.08 -3.08
CA THR A 84 3.99 3.90 -1.94
C THR A 84 5.42 3.54 -1.54
N LEU A 85 5.74 2.24 -1.40
CA LEU A 85 7.10 1.81 -1.06
C LEU A 85 8.12 2.25 -2.11
N VAL A 86 7.82 2.07 -3.40
CA VAL A 86 8.70 2.52 -4.50
C VAL A 86 8.82 4.05 -4.49
N GLY A 87 7.71 4.76 -4.29
CA GLY A 87 7.66 6.21 -4.11
C GLY A 87 8.60 6.70 -3.02
N THR A 88 8.43 6.18 -1.80
CA THR A 88 9.22 6.55 -0.64
C THR A 88 10.68 6.14 -0.78
N ALA A 89 10.97 4.93 -1.27
CA ALA A 89 12.34 4.48 -1.47
C ALA A 89 13.08 5.33 -2.51
N GLY A 90 12.44 5.61 -3.65
CA GLY A 90 13.02 6.48 -4.70
C GLY A 90 13.27 7.90 -4.19
N LEU A 91 12.33 8.44 -3.41
CA LEU A 91 12.49 9.75 -2.77
C LEU A 91 13.70 9.78 -1.82
N LEU A 92 13.83 8.80 -0.94
CA LEU A 92 14.95 8.72 0.02
C LEU A 92 16.31 8.58 -0.68
N VAL A 93 16.38 7.75 -1.72
CA VAL A 93 17.60 7.58 -2.52
C VAL A 93 18.00 8.88 -3.20
N LEU A 94 17.05 9.57 -3.85
CA LEU A 94 17.35 10.82 -4.54
C LEU A 94 17.78 11.92 -3.58
N ILE A 95 17.15 12.03 -2.41
CA ILE A 95 17.57 12.99 -1.38
C ILE A 95 18.97 12.65 -0.87
N GLY A 96 19.29 11.38 -0.63
CA GLY A 96 20.61 10.97 -0.16
C GLY A 96 21.74 11.11 -1.18
N LEU A 97 21.40 11.26 -2.47
CA LEU A 97 22.34 11.49 -3.57
C LEU A 97 22.54 12.99 -3.88
N GLN A 98 21.78 13.88 -3.24
CA GLN A 98 21.94 15.34 -3.34
C GLN A 98 22.89 15.88 -2.29
#